data_AF-A0A1G3RT78-F1
#
_entry.id   AF-A0A1G3RT78-F1
#
_cell.length_a   1.000
_cell.length_b   1.000
_cell.length_c   1.000
_cell.angle_alpha   90.00
_cell.angle_beta   90.00
_cell.angle_gamma   90.00
#
_symmetry.space_group_name_H-M   'P 1'
#
loop_
_entity.id
_entity.type
_entity.pdbx_description
1 polymer ?
#
loop_
_entity_poly.entity_id
_entity_poly.type
_entity_poly.pdbx_seq_one_letter_code
_entity_poly.pdbx_strand_id
1 'polypeptide(L)'
;MALLILVLLVSCQQLFTTSLGTALARDGYPDLSDVSLEDALSLLADAQGDQDLAVALVAPLYTAALEATPGSATYDKAATALVEAVVISSGIGTAITDGLQTYLDDGEDALDMDTLLATITVSDSAVTSLQLIAESPPASMTATQAYTAAATLMVAILQDTSTLSLENAEATDFEDADPVLYAAALDLFNHAQSLDTTDSMFGSIFGELPFLP
;
A
#
# COMPACT_ATOMS: atom_id res chain seq x y z
N MET A 1 -5.87 -43.58 12.18
CA MET A 1 -6.44 -42.33 12.73
C MET A 1 -5.57 -41.62 13.78
N ALA A 2 -4.59 -42.27 14.42
CA ALA A 2 -3.74 -41.61 15.43
C ALA A 2 -2.57 -40.75 14.86
N LEU A 3 -2.15 -40.98 13.61
CA LEU A 3 -1.00 -40.29 13.00
C LEU A 3 -1.33 -38.87 12.49
N LEU A 4 -2.61 -38.60 12.17
CA LEU A 4 -3.06 -37.31 11.62
C LEU A 4 -3.17 -36.21 12.70
N ILE A 5 -3.36 -36.61 13.97
CA ILE A 5 -3.53 -35.71 15.12
C ILE A 5 -2.18 -35.15 15.60
N LEU A 6 -1.08 -35.89 15.38
CA LEU A 6 0.27 -35.47 15.78
C LEU A 6 0.84 -34.35 14.89
N VAL A 7 0.42 -34.25 13.62
CA VAL A 7 0.84 -33.19 12.69
C VAL A 7 0.10 -31.86 12.98
N LEU A 8 -1.15 -31.94 13.43
CA LEU A 8 -1.94 -30.76 13.82
C LEU A 8 -1.44 -30.11 15.12
N LEU A 9 -0.90 -30.89 16.06
CA LEU A 9 -0.41 -30.37 17.35
C LEU A 9 0.96 -29.67 17.28
N VAL A 10 1.84 -30.05 16.34
CA VAL A 10 3.13 -29.38 16.12
C VAL A 10 2.94 -28.00 15.48
N SER A 11 1.92 -27.84 14.63
CA SER A 11 1.60 -26.57 13.96
C SER A 11 1.09 -25.51 14.94
N CYS A 12 0.35 -25.91 15.98
CA CYS A 12 -0.11 -24.97 17.01
C CYS A 12 1.03 -24.43 17.88
N GLN A 13 2.12 -25.18 18.11
CA GLN A 13 3.23 -24.68 18.94
C GLN A 13 4.08 -23.63 18.22
N GLN A 14 4.15 -23.63 16.88
CA GLN A 14 4.79 -22.53 16.13
C GLN A 14 3.90 -21.29 16.02
N LEU A 15 2.57 -21.45 16.00
CA LEU A 15 1.65 -20.31 15.98
C LEU A 15 1.71 -19.45 17.25
N PHE A 16 1.94 -20.05 18.43
CA PHE A 16 2.00 -19.29 19.69
C PHE A 16 3.38 -18.65 19.97
N THR A 17 4.50 -19.28 19.62
CA THR A 17 5.82 -18.64 19.81
C THR A 17 6.09 -17.54 18.80
N THR A 18 5.57 -17.66 17.57
CA THR A 18 5.79 -16.65 16.53
C THR A 18 4.79 -15.49 16.64
N SER A 19 3.52 -15.74 16.98
CA SER A 19 2.55 -14.62 17.12
C SER A 19 2.69 -13.85 18.43
N LEU A 20 2.97 -14.51 19.56
CA LEU A 20 3.09 -13.83 20.86
C LEU A 20 4.47 -13.19 21.06
N GLY A 21 5.53 -13.77 20.48
CA GLY A 21 6.89 -13.20 20.51
C GLY A 21 7.00 -11.91 19.70
N THR A 22 6.41 -11.88 18.50
CA THR A 22 6.33 -10.66 17.69
C THR A 22 5.42 -9.63 18.36
N ALA A 23 4.28 -10.02 18.94
CA ALA A 23 3.40 -9.09 19.65
C ALA A 23 4.01 -8.48 20.94
N LEU A 24 4.89 -9.21 21.66
CA LEU A 24 5.58 -8.69 22.86
C LEU A 24 6.88 -7.94 22.55
N ALA A 25 7.45 -8.09 21.35
CA ALA A 25 8.58 -7.28 20.87
C ALA A 25 8.12 -5.99 20.14
N ARG A 26 6.81 -5.85 19.88
CA ARG A 26 6.19 -4.76 19.12
C ARG A 26 5.93 -3.48 19.92
N ASP A 27 6.20 -3.46 21.23
CA ASP A 27 6.10 -2.27 22.07
C ASP A 27 7.22 -1.28 21.72
N GLY A 28 7.03 -0.61 20.58
CA GLY A 28 7.87 0.45 20.05
C GLY A 28 9.11 -0.09 19.35
N TYR A 29 9.08 -0.13 18.02
CA TYR A 29 10.34 0.09 17.31
C TYR A 29 11.00 1.34 17.93
N PRO A 30 12.32 1.28 18.23
CA PRO A 30 13.02 2.49 18.64
C PRO A 30 12.77 3.58 17.61
N ASP A 31 12.75 4.84 18.02
CA ASP A 31 12.58 5.97 17.10
C ASP A 31 13.53 5.81 15.90
N LEU A 32 12.95 5.52 14.73
CA LEU A 32 13.69 5.26 13.50
C LEU A 32 13.89 6.54 12.67
N SER A 33 13.51 7.71 13.18
CA SER A 33 13.60 8.96 12.42
C SER A 33 15.02 9.31 11.95
N ASP A 34 16.05 8.85 12.68
CA ASP A 34 17.47 9.12 12.39
C ASP A 34 18.22 7.96 11.71
N VAL A 35 17.52 6.91 11.25
CA VAL A 35 18.20 5.79 10.56
C VAL A 35 18.74 6.21 9.20
N SER A 36 19.88 5.64 8.80
CA SER A 36 20.41 5.86 7.46
C SER A 36 19.49 5.26 6.39
N LEU A 37 19.56 5.78 5.15
CA LEU A 37 18.79 5.21 4.03
C LEU A 37 19.09 3.71 3.86
N GLU A 38 20.36 3.31 3.96
CA GLU A 38 20.80 1.94 3.83
C GLU A 38 20.22 1.03 4.94
N ASP A 39 20.17 1.51 6.18
CA ASP A 39 19.56 0.78 7.28
C ASP A 39 18.03 0.70 7.12
N ALA A 40 17.38 1.80 6.69
CA ALA A 40 15.96 1.82 6.38
C ALA A 40 15.60 0.81 5.29
N LEU A 41 16.41 0.73 4.23
CA LEU A 41 16.22 -0.25 3.15
C LEU A 41 16.39 -1.69 3.65
N SER A 42 17.38 -1.94 4.51
CA SER A 42 17.57 -3.27 5.11
C SER A 42 16.39 -3.66 5.99
N LEU A 43 15.91 -2.74 6.84
CA LEU A 43 14.76 -2.97 7.70
C LEU A 43 13.47 -3.17 6.90
N LEU A 44 13.28 -2.42 5.82
CA LEU A 44 12.11 -2.59 4.95
C LEU A 44 12.11 -3.97 4.27
N ALA A 45 13.27 -4.43 3.79
CA ALA A 45 13.42 -5.76 3.21
C ALA A 45 13.12 -6.86 4.25
N ASP A 46 13.45 -6.62 5.52
CA ASP A 46 13.17 -7.54 6.63
C ASP A 46 11.71 -7.49 7.10
N ALA A 47 10.96 -6.43 6.77
CA ALA A 47 9.58 -6.25 7.24
C ALA A 47 8.67 -7.39 6.80
N GLN A 48 8.83 -7.95 5.59
CA GLN A 48 8.06 -9.10 5.08
C GLN A 48 6.52 -8.97 5.29
N GLY A 49 5.98 -7.75 5.21
CA GLY A 49 4.57 -7.47 5.48
C GLY A 49 4.26 -6.98 6.91
N ASP A 50 5.26 -6.75 7.75
CA ASP A 50 5.11 -6.08 9.05
C ASP A 50 4.71 -4.61 8.83
N GLN A 51 3.42 -4.35 9.00
CA GLN A 51 2.84 -3.02 8.79
C GLN A 51 3.42 -1.98 9.76
N ASP A 52 3.69 -2.33 11.02
CA ASP A 52 4.15 -1.35 12.01
C ASP A 52 5.60 -0.93 11.73
N LEU A 53 6.44 -1.88 11.31
CA LEU A 53 7.79 -1.55 10.86
C LEU A 53 7.74 -0.65 9.62
N ALA A 54 6.89 -0.99 8.65
CA ALA A 54 6.72 -0.18 7.46
C ALA A 54 6.24 1.25 7.79
N VAL A 55 5.27 1.40 8.72
CA VAL A 55 4.81 2.71 9.23
C VAL A 55 5.99 3.49 9.82
N ALA A 56 6.80 2.85 10.67
CA ALA A 56 7.94 3.49 11.32
C ALA A 56 9.03 3.95 10.31
N LEU A 57 9.11 3.28 9.15
CA LEU A 57 10.07 3.60 8.09
C LEU A 57 9.60 4.69 7.11
N VAL A 58 8.31 5.03 7.07
CA VAL A 58 7.79 6.08 6.16
C VAL A 58 8.50 7.41 6.38
N ALA A 59 8.64 7.86 7.63
CA ALA A 59 9.25 9.16 7.95
C ALA A 59 10.73 9.28 7.55
N PRO A 60 11.64 8.35 7.91
CA PRO A 60 13.04 8.44 7.47
C PRO A 60 13.19 8.30 5.95
N LEU A 61 12.40 7.44 5.29
CA LEU A 61 12.43 7.30 3.83
C LEU A 61 11.94 8.55 3.11
N TYR A 62 10.89 9.20 3.64
CA TYR A 62 10.40 10.48 3.14
C TYR A 62 11.46 11.58 3.25
N THR A 63 12.13 11.66 4.41
CA THR A 63 13.22 12.63 4.62
C THR A 63 14.37 12.39 3.64
N ALA A 64 14.78 11.13 3.46
CA ALA A 64 15.83 10.77 2.51
C ALA A 64 15.45 11.11 1.05
N ALA A 65 14.19 10.94 0.67
CA ALA A 65 13.69 11.32 -0.65
C ALA A 65 13.68 12.85 -0.84
N LEU A 66 13.22 13.61 0.16
CA LEU A 66 13.21 15.08 0.12
C LEU A 66 14.61 15.70 0.02
N GLU A 67 15.59 15.13 0.71
CA GLU A 67 16.96 15.65 0.71
C GLU A 67 17.72 15.30 -0.58
N ALA A 68 17.27 14.27 -1.30
CA ALA A 68 17.85 13.87 -2.57
C ALA A 68 17.32 14.72 -3.73
N THR A 69 18.13 14.88 -4.78
CA THR A 69 17.69 15.57 -6.00
C THR A 69 16.78 14.65 -6.82
N PRO A 70 15.58 15.07 -7.24
CA PRO A 70 14.72 14.29 -8.13
C PRO A 70 15.44 13.79 -9.39
N GLY A 71 15.25 12.53 -9.75
CA GLY A 71 15.94 11.85 -10.85
C GLY A 71 17.40 11.45 -10.56
N SER A 72 17.89 11.64 -9.34
CA SER A 72 19.16 11.06 -8.89
C SER A 72 18.98 9.61 -8.41
N ALA A 73 20.05 8.82 -8.45
CA ALA A 73 20.00 7.44 -7.98
C ALA A 73 19.67 7.30 -6.48
N THR A 74 20.02 8.31 -5.65
CA THR A 74 19.65 8.32 -4.23
C THR A 74 18.16 8.59 -4.06
N TYR A 75 17.62 9.55 -4.81
CA TYR A 75 16.19 9.83 -4.84
C TYR A 75 15.42 8.58 -5.28
N ASP A 76 15.79 7.98 -6.42
CA ASP A 76 15.07 6.82 -6.95
C ASP A 76 15.00 5.66 -5.96
N LYS A 77 16.08 5.40 -5.21
CA LYS A 77 16.12 4.38 -4.16
C LYS A 77 15.20 4.73 -3.00
N ALA A 78 15.33 5.94 -2.44
CA ALA A 78 14.53 6.38 -1.30
C ALA A 78 13.04 6.42 -1.65
N ALA A 79 12.70 6.99 -2.81
CA ALA A 79 11.35 7.10 -3.33
C ALA A 79 10.72 5.72 -3.61
N THR A 80 11.45 4.79 -4.22
CA THR A 80 10.93 3.43 -4.47
C THR A 80 10.65 2.70 -3.15
N ALA A 81 11.56 2.79 -2.19
CA ALA A 81 11.37 2.19 -0.87
C ALA A 81 10.25 2.87 -0.08
N LEU A 82 10.09 4.18 -0.23
CA LEU A 82 8.98 4.92 0.38
C LEU A 82 7.63 4.43 -0.12
N VAL A 83 7.49 4.19 -1.43
CA VAL A 83 6.27 3.61 -2.01
C VAL A 83 6.01 2.22 -1.44
N GLU A 84 7.02 1.36 -1.36
CA GLU A 84 6.89 0.02 -0.78
C GLU A 84 6.49 0.07 0.70
N ALA A 85 7.12 0.96 1.49
CA ALA A 85 6.76 1.17 2.89
C ALA A 85 5.30 1.65 3.03
N VAL A 86 4.83 2.57 2.18
CA VAL A 86 3.43 3.02 2.17
C VAL A 86 2.47 1.90 1.78
N VAL A 87 2.81 1.08 0.79
CA VAL A 87 1.96 -0.05 0.36
C VAL A 87 1.85 -1.10 1.45
N ILE A 88 2.95 -1.43 2.12
CA ILE A 88 2.95 -2.38 3.24
C ILE A 88 2.18 -1.80 4.42
N SER A 89 2.51 -0.57 4.85
CA SER A 89 1.88 0.06 6.00
C SER A 89 0.38 0.29 5.84
N SER A 90 -0.07 0.60 4.63
CA SER A 90 -1.51 0.80 4.37
C SER A 90 -2.31 -0.49 4.33
N GLY A 91 -1.66 -1.64 4.14
CA GLY A 91 -2.35 -2.93 3.97
C GLY A 91 -3.05 -3.10 2.62
N ILE A 92 -2.94 -2.13 1.70
CA ILE A 92 -3.63 -2.17 0.41
C ILE A 92 -3.24 -3.38 -0.44
N GLY A 93 -1.98 -3.83 -0.36
CA GLY A 93 -1.52 -5.01 -1.11
C GLY A 93 -2.24 -6.29 -0.66
N THR A 94 -2.44 -6.45 0.65
CA THR A 94 -3.21 -7.56 1.22
C THR A 94 -4.69 -7.44 0.84
N ALA A 95 -5.27 -6.24 0.99
CA ALA A 95 -6.66 -6.00 0.61
C ALA A 95 -6.93 -6.33 -0.87
N ILE A 96 -6.09 -5.87 -1.80
CA ILE A 96 -6.24 -6.22 -3.23
C ILE A 96 -6.15 -7.73 -3.46
N THR A 97 -5.19 -8.40 -2.79
CA THR A 97 -4.98 -9.84 -2.97
C THR A 97 -6.16 -10.64 -2.42
N ASP A 98 -6.63 -10.30 -1.21
CA ASP A 98 -7.77 -10.94 -0.56
C ASP A 98 -9.05 -10.72 -1.37
N GLY A 99 -9.29 -9.49 -1.84
CA GLY A 99 -10.44 -9.17 -2.69
C GLY A 99 -10.43 -9.95 -4.01
N LEU A 100 -9.27 -10.04 -4.67
CA LEU A 100 -9.13 -10.86 -5.88
C LEU A 100 -9.38 -12.34 -5.59
N GLN A 101 -8.89 -12.85 -4.47
CA GLN A 101 -9.11 -14.25 -4.09
C GLN A 101 -10.60 -14.52 -3.82
N THR A 102 -11.28 -13.66 -3.08
CA THR A 102 -12.74 -13.76 -2.85
C THR A 102 -13.50 -13.73 -4.18
N TYR A 103 -13.13 -12.84 -5.10
CA TYR A 103 -13.75 -12.79 -6.42
C TYR A 103 -13.55 -14.08 -7.22
N LEU A 104 -12.35 -14.66 -7.18
CA LEU A 104 -12.04 -15.90 -7.90
C LEU A 104 -12.73 -17.13 -7.31
N ASP A 105 -12.86 -17.20 -5.98
CA ASP A 105 -13.40 -18.36 -5.28
C ASP A 105 -14.94 -18.33 -5.22
N ASP A 106 -15.52 -17.17 -4.91
CA ASP A 106 -16.94 -17.01 -4.58
C ASP A 106 -17.71 -16.08 -5.54
N GLY A 107 -17.02 -15.36 -6.43
CA GLY A 107 -17.60 -14.44 -7.41
C GLY A 107 -17.80 -13.01 -6.90
N GLU A 108 -18.32 -12.14 -7.78
CA GLU A 108 -18.63 -10.72 -7.52
C GLU A 108 -19.55 -10.51 -6.30
N ASP A 109 -20.62 -11.29 -6.21
CA ASP A 109 -21.64 -11.14 -5.15
C ASP A 109 -21.09 -11.36 -3.72
N ALA A 110 -19.92 -11.99 -3.60
CA ALA A 110 -19.25 -12.25 -2.33
C ALA A 110 -18.22 -11.17 -1.95
N LEU A 111 -17.90 -10.25 -2.87
CA LEU A 111 -16.94 -9.18 -2.66
C LEU A 111 -17.60 -8.02 -1.88
N ASP A 112 -17.41 -8.01 -0.56
CA ASP A 112 -17.79 -6.86 0.27
C ASP A 112 -16.67 -5.82 0.24
N MET A 113 -16.78 -4.88 -0.69
CA MET A 113 -15.78 -3.82 -0.88
C MET A 113 -15.69 -2.88 0.32
N ASP A 114 -16.79 -2.67 1.05
CA ASP A 114 -16.79 -1.80 2.23
C ASP A 114 -15.98 -2.45 3.36
N THR A 115 -16.15 -3.76 3.55
CA THR A 115 -15.31 -4.55 4.46
C THR A 115 -13.85 -4.55 4.01
N LEU A 116 -13.59 -4.67 2.71
CA LEU A 116 -12.22 -4.65 2.15
C LEU A 116 -11.53 -3.30 2.43
N LEU A 117 -12.19 -2.20 2.09
CA LEU A 117 -11.68 -0.83 2.27
C LEU A 117 -11.47 -0.51 3.74
N ALA A 118 -12.29 -1.04 4.64
CA ALA A 118 -12.14 -0.88 6.08
C ALA A 118 -10.87 -1.56 6.65
N THR A 119 -10.24 -2.48 5.90
CA THR A 119 -8.95 -3.07 6.30
C THR A 119 -7.74 -2.21 5.94
N ILE A 120 -7.92 -1.25 5.03
CA ILE A 120 -6.85 -0.37 4.55
C ILE A 120 -6.79 0.85 5.46
N THR A 121 -5.60 1.20 5.96
CA THR A 121 -5.41 2.39 6.79
C THR A 121 -4.36 3.30 6.17
N VAL A 122 -4.75 4.47 5.69
CA VAL A 122 -3.79 5.41 5.10
C VAL A 122 -3.52 6.56 6.07
N SER A 123 -2.26 6.72 6.50
CA SER A 123 -1.86 7.82 7.37
C SER A 123 -1.60 9.11 6.59
N ASP A 124 -1.70 10.27 7.25
CA ASP A 124 -1.33 11.56 6.65
C ASP A 124 0.11 11.58 6.12
N SER A 125 1.02 10.89 6.81
CA SER A 125 2.42 10.72 6.37
C SER A 125 2.53 9.91 5.09
N ALA A 126 1.70 8.86 4.92
CA ALA A 126 1.63 8.09 3.69
C ALA A 126 1.06 8.92 2.55
N VAL A 127 0.00 9.70 2.79
CA VAL A 127 -0.57 10.63 1.81
C VAL A 127 0.47 11.63 1.33
N THR A 128 1.13 12.34 2.26
CA THR A 128 2.17 13.33 1.95
C THR A 128 3.33 12.70 1.17
N SER A 129 3.71 11.48 1.54
CA SER A 129 4.75 10.72 0.85
C SER A 129 4.37 10.40 -0.59
N LEU A 130 3.15 9.91 -0.82
CA LEU A 130 2.69 9.59 -2.17
C LEU A 130 2.46 10.84 -3.04
N GLN A 131 2.08 11.97 -2.45
CA GLN A 131 2.05 13.25 -3.16
C GLN A 131 3.44 13.67 -3.65
N LEU A 132 4.48 13.55 -2.81
CA LEU A 132 5.87 13.79 -3.23
C LEU A 132 6.27 12.87 -4.41
N ILE A 133 5.88 11.59 -4.34
CA ILE A 133 6.16 10.63 -5.42
C ILE A 133 5.41 10.98 -6.70
N ALA A 134 4.15 11.44 -6.60
CA ALA A 134 3.37 11.85 -7.77
C ALA A 134 4.02 13.01 -8.52
N GLU A 135 4.61 13.98 -7.80
CA GLU A 135 5.31 15.12 -8.40
C GLU A 135 6.60 14.72 -9.15
N SER A 136 7.24 13.63 -8.75
CA SER A 136 8.48 13.15 -9.35
C SER A 136 8.62 11.62 -9.19
N PRO A 137 7.92 10.81 -10.01
CA PRO A 137 7.98 9.36 -9.88
C PRO A 137 9.42 8.84 -10.05
N PRO A 138 9.89 7.89 -9.21
CA PRO A 138 11.23 7.36 -9.34
C PRO A 138 11.39 6.58 -10.64
N ALA A 139 12.56 6.66 -11.28
CA ALA A 139 12.79 6.02 -12.58
C ALA A 139 12.66 4.49 -12.55
N SER A 140 12.85 3.88 -11.38
CA SER A 140 12.68 2.44 -11.14
C SER A 140 11.25 2.03 -10.76
N MET A 141 10.29 2.97 -10.71
CA MET A 141 8.90 2.66 -10.39
C MET A 141 8.33 1.70 -11.44
N THR A 142 7.70 0.64 -10.97
CA THR A 142 6.96 -0.30 -11.84
C THR A 142 5.52 0.17 -12.02
N ALA A 143 4.87 -0.27 -13.10
CA ALA A 143 3.43 0.01 -13.30
C ALA A 143 2.58 -0.47 -12.11
N THR A 144 2.87 -1.65 -11.56
CA THR A 144 2.20 -2.18 -10.37
C THR A 144 2.37 -1.25 -9.16
N GLN A 145 3.58 -0.79 -8.88
CA GLN A 145 3.81 0.17 -7.77
C GLN A 145 3.03 1.47 -7.99
N ALA A 146 2.99 1.98 -9.23
CA ALA A 146 2.26 3.20 -9.56
C ALA A 146 0.74 3.02 -9.42
N TYR A 147 0.17 1.90 -9.89
CA TYR A 147 -1.25 1.59 -9.68
C TYR A 147 -1.59 1.43 -8.20
N THR A 148 -0.77 0.70 -7.44
CA THR A 148 -1.03 0.51 -6.01
C THR A 148 -0.93 1.83 -5.26
N ALA A 149 0.06 2.67 -5.57
CA ALA A 149 0.18 4.01 -4.97
C ALA A 149 -1.02 4.91 -5.32
N ALA A 150 -1.47 4.90 -6.57
CA ALA A 150 -2.67 5.62 -6.99
C ALA A 150 -3.92 5.11 -6.24
N ALA A 151 -4.08 3.79 -6.12
CA ALA A 151 -5.16 3.17 -5.37
C ALA A 151 -5.10 3.55 -3.88
N THR A 152 -3.92 3.60 -3.25
CA THR A 152 -3.76 4.05 -1.86
C THR A 152 -4.27 5.48 -1.69
N LEU A 153 -3.93 6.39 -2.63
CA LEU A 153 -4.44 7.77 -2.58
C LEU A 153 -5.95 7.84 -2.79
N MET A 154 -6.52 7.03 -3.69
CA MET A 154 -7.96 6.96 -3.87
C MET A 154 -8.69 6.47 -2.61
N VAL A 155 -8.13 5.47 -1.92
CA VAL A 155 -8.68 5.03 -0.63
C VAL A 155 -8.59 6.13 0.42
N ALA A 156 -7.49 6.89 0.46
CA ALA A 156 -7.35 8.03 1.35
C ALA A 156 -8.43 9.10 1.09
N ILE A 157 -8.73 9.39 -0.19
CA ILE A 157 -9.82 10.30 -0.57
C ILE A 157 -11.17 9.80 -0.05
N LEU A 158 -11.49 8.52 -0.27
CA LEU A 158 -12.75 7.93 0.19
C LEU A 158 -12.87 7.91 1.73
N GLN A 159 -11.74 7.76 2.43
CA GLN A 159 -11.68 7.83 3.89
C GLN A 159 -11.93 9.24 4.40
N ASP A 160 -11.38 10.27 3.74
CA ASP A 160 -11.51 11.68 4.14
C ASP A 160 -12.93 12.22 3.88
N THR A 161 -13.56 11.83 2.76
CA THR A 161 -14.94 12.22 2.44
C THR A 161 -16.00 11.52 3.29
N SER A 162 -15.59 10.65 4.24
CA SER A 162 -16.48 9.80 5.06
C SER A 162 -17.39 8.87 4.22
N THR A 163 -17.08 8.69 2.94
CA THR A 163 -17.80 7.81 2.01
C THR A 163 -17.01 6.54 1.83
N LEU A 164 -16.85 5.78 2.92
CA LEU A 164 -16.23 4.46 2.92
C LEU A 164 -17.11 3.36 2.29
N SER A 165 -18.10 3.73 1.49
CA SER A 165 -19.01 2.78 0.83
C SER A 165 -18.98 2.95 -0.67
N LEU A 166 -18.81 1.86 -1.41
CA LEU A 166 -18.87 1.89 -2.87
C LEU A 166 -20.26 2.27 -3.40
N GLU A 167 -21.33 1.88 -2.69
CA GLU A 167 -22.70 2.31 -3.00
C GLU A 167 -22.85 3.83 -2.89
N ASN A 168 -22.07 4.46 -2.01
CA ASN A 168 -22.00 5.90 -1.90
C ASN A 168 -20.95 6.50 -2.85
N ALA A 169 -19.92 5.77 -3.31
CA ALA A 169 -18.88 6.28 -4.21
C ALA A 169 -19.43 6.76 -5.56
N GLU A 170 -20.48 6.13 -6.08
CA GLU A 170 -21.19 6.61 -7.28
C GLU A 170 -22.01 7.90 -7.03
N ALA A 171 -22.35 8.16 -5.76
CA ALA A 171 -23.03 9.37 -5.30
C ALA A 171 -22.08 10.36 -4.61
N THR A 172 -20.81 10.00 -4.43
CA THR A 172 -19.80 10.82 -3.76
C THR A 172 -19.51 11.97 -4.70
N ASP A 173 -19.86 13.15 -4.23
CA ASP A 173 -19.47 14.37 -4.90
C ASP A 173 -17.96 14.55 -4.68
N PHE A 174 -17.17 14.09 -5.65
CA PHE A 174 -15.72 14.33 -5.64
C PHE A 174 -15.40 15.85 -5.69
N GLU A 175 -16.39 16.74 -5.84
CA GLU A 175 -16.23 18.18 -5.59
C GLU A 175 -15.75 18.50 -4.17
N ASP A 176 -16.05 17.65 -3.18
CA ASP A 176 -15.59 17.81 -1.80
C ASP A 176 -14.21 17.17 -1.53
N ALA A 177 -13.67 16.39 -2.47
CA ALA A 177 -12.35 15.78 -2.33
C ALA A 177 -11.24 16.84 -2.43
N ASP A 178 -10.14 16.64 -1.71
CA ASP A 178 -8.96 17.50 -1.85
C ASP A 178 -8.45 17.44 -3.32
N PRO A 179 -8.48 18.55 -4.06
CA PRO A 179 -8.11 18.57 -5.48
C PRO A 179 -6.63 18.25 -5.70
N VAL A 180 -5.76 18.53 -4.73
CA VAL A 180 -4.33 18.20 -4.80
C VAL A 180 -4.15 16.69 -4.64
N LEU A 181 -4.87 16.09 -3.69
CA LEU A 181 -4.83 14.65 -3.47
C LEU A 181 -5.37 13.87 -4.67
N TYR A 182 -6.50 14.31 -5.22
CA TYR A 182 -7.08 13.72 -6.42
C TYR A 182 -6.16 13.85 -7.63
N ALA A 183 -5.54 15.02 -7.84
CA ALA A 183 -4.57 15.22 -8.90
C ALA A 183 -3.36 14.28 -8.76
N ALA A 184 -2.82 14.11 -7.54
CA ALA A 184 -1.71 13.19 -7.29
C ALA A 184 -2.07 11.73 -7.58
N ALA A 185 -3.30 11.30 -7.23
CA ALA A 185 -3.80 9.97 -7.56
C ALA A 185 -3.89 9.76 -9.08
N LEU A 186 -4.42 10.74 -9.81
CA LEU A 186 -4.50 10.71 -11.27
C LEU A 186 -3.13 10.73 -11.93
N ASP A 187 -2.18 11.52 -11.44
CA ASP A 187 -0.83 11.58 -11.99
C ASP A 187 -0.10 10.24 -11.84
N LEU A 188 -0.23 9.58 -10.68
CA LEU A 188 0.30 8.23 -10.47
C LEU A 188 -0.40 7.19 -11.36
N PHE A 189 -1.71 7.31 -11.54
CA PHE A 189 -2.47 6.42 -12.41
C PHE A 189 -2.06 6.57 -13.89
N ASN A 190 -1.92 7.80 -14.37
CA ASN A 190 -1.44 8.08 -15.73
C ASN A 190 0.01 7.65 -15.92
N HIS A 191 0.85 7.82 -14.88
CA HIS A 191 2.20 7.31 -14.90
C HIS A 191 2.21 5.78 -15.00
N ALA A 192 1.38 5.08 -14.23
CA ALA A 192 1.23 3.62 -14.30
C ALA A 192 0.88 3.15 -15.71
N GLN A 193 -0.11 3.78 -16.35
CA GLN A 193 -0.49 3.49 -17.74
C GLN A 193 0.67 3.72 -18.72
N SER A 194 1.47 4.77 -18.51
CA SER A 194 2.61 5.06 -19.39
C SER A 194 3.72 4.01 -19.30
N LEU A 195 3.85 3.35 -18.14
CA LEU A 195 4.79 2.26 -17.89
C LEU A 195 4.25 0.91 -18.39
N ASP A 196 2.93 0.76 -18.40
CA ASP A 196 2.24 -0.47 -18.75
C ASP A 196 2.17 -0.66 -20.28
N THR A 197 3.31 -1.05 -20.85
CA THR A 197 3.48 -1.23 -22.30
C THR A 197 3.04 -2.61 -22.81
N THR A 198 2.49 -3.45 -21.94
CA THR A 198 1.95 -4.79 -22.21
C THR A 198 0.55 -4.89 -21.62
N ASP A 199 -0.32 -5.77 -22.11
CA ASP A 199 -1.62 -6.07 -21.49
C ASP A 199 -1.43 -6.63 -20.06
N SER A 200 -1.09 -5.79 -19.07
CA SER A 200 -1.02 -6.24 -17.68
C SER A 200 -2.43 -6.45 -17.16
N MET A 201 -2.56 -7.39 -16.22
CA MET A 201 -3.85 -7.68 -15.59
C MET A 201 -4.46 -6.42 -14.94
N PHE A 202 -3.62 -5.52 -14.42
CA PHE A 202 -4.08 -4.25 -13.85
C PHE A 202 -4.51 -3.26 -14.93
N GLY A 203 -3.79 -3.16 -16.05
CA GLY A 203 -4.22 -2.37 -17.21
C GLY A 203 -5.57 -2.85 -17.76
N SER A 204 -5.80 -4.16 -17.83
CA SER A 204 -7.09 -4.72 -18.25
C SER A 204 -8.21 -4.53 -17.24
N ILE A 205 -7.93 -4.65 -15.93
CA ILE A 205 -8.94 -4.50 -14.87
C ILE A 205 -9.32 -3.02 -14.68
N PHE A 206 -8.34 -2.11 -14.65
CA PHE A 206 -8.59 -0.69 -14.41
C PHE A 206 -8.96 0.09 -15.68
N GLY A 207 -8.54 -0.38 -16.86
CA GLY A 207 -8.92 0.23 -18.14
C GLY A 207 -10.40 0.07 -18.52
N GLU A 208 -11.12 -0.85 -17.88
CA GLU A 208 -12.57 -1.06 -18.08
C GLU A 208 -13.45 -0.30 -17.07
N LEU A 209 -12.87 0.41 -16.09
CA LEU A 209 -13.64 1.16 -15.08
C LEU A 209 -14.17 2.49 -15.66
N PRO A 210 -15.49 2.78 -15.55
CA PRO A 210 -16.13 3.93 -16.20
C PRO A 210 -15.82 5.31 -15.58
N PHE A 211 -14.99 5.36 -14.53
CA PHE A 211 -14.71 6.56 -13.75
C PHE A 211 -13.46 7.32 -14.21
N LEU A 212 -12.78 6.84 -15.25
CA LEU A 212 -11.58 7.45 -15.82
C LEU A 212 -11.91 8.02 -17.21
N PRO A 213 -11.67 9.32 -17.47
CA PRO A 213 -11.99 9.96 -18.75
C PRO A 213 -11.15 9.45 -19.93
#